data_AF-A0A2H9MFP5-F1
#
_entry.id   AF-A0A2H9MFP5-F1
#
_cell.length_a   1.000
_cell.length_b   1.000
_cell.length_c   1.000
_cell.angle_alpha   90.00
_cell.angle_beta   90.00
_cell.angle_gamma   90.00
#
_symmetry.space_group_name_H-M   'P 1'
#
loop_
_entity.id
_entity.type
_entity.pdbx_description
1 polymer ?
#
loop_
_entity_poly.entity_id
_entity_poly.type
_entity_poly.pdbx_seq_one_letter_code
_entity_poly.pdbx_strand_id
1 'polypeptide(L)' 'MPKKEIIDMLNRALEMEHQAFVQYLSHAELVEGLNSEPIIAGLKEIANDEKGHQEKIKELVGSYLGGVPSMGIA' A
#
# COMPACT_ATOMS: atom_id res chain seq x y z
N MET A 1 14.20 -8.02 -18.52
CA MET A 1 14.46 -7.83 -17.09
C MET A 1 14.52 -9.19 -16.42
N PRO A 2 15.55 -9.53 -15.65
CA PRO A 2 15.63 -10.78 -14.90
C PRO A 2 14.50 -10.89 -13.87
N LYS A 3 14.01 -12.10 -13.64
CA LYS A 3 12.92 -12.39 -12.67
C LYS A 3 13.17 -11.78 -11.29
N LYS A 4 14.41 -11.86 -10.80
CA LYS A 4 14.80 -11.30 -9.51
C LYS A 4 14.59 -9.78 -9.47
N GLU A 5 14.98 -9.06 -10.53
CA GLU A 5 14.81 -7.61 -10.61
C GLU A 5 13.34 -7.20 -10.60
N ILE A 6 12.45 -7.98 -11.25
CA ILE A 6 10.99 -7.77 -11.19
C ILE A 6 10.48 -7.95 -9.75
N ILE A 7 10.92 -9.01 -9.05
CA ILE A 7 10.54 -9.26 -7.65
C ILE A 7 11.02 -8.11 -6.76
N ASP A 8 12.25 -7.65 -6.93
CA ASP A 8 12.83 -6.56 -6.14
C ASP A 8 12.05 -5.24 -6.36
N MET A 9 11.68 -4.92 -7.60
CA MET A 9 10.84 -3.76 -7.92
C MET A 9 9.43 -3.87 -7.32
N LEU A 10 8.79 -5.04 -7.41
CA LEU A 10 7.47 -5.27 -6.84
C LEU A 10 7.49 -5.19 -5.32
N ASN A 11 8.52 -5.73 -4.67
CA ASN A 11 8.69 -5.58 -3.22
C ASN A 11 8.92 -4.13 -2.82
N ARG A 12 9.67 -3.37 -3.62
CA ARG A 12 9.82 -1.92 -3.38
C ARG A 12 8.49 -1.18 -3.52
N ALA A 13 7.67 -1.54 -4.50
CA ALA A 13 6.32 -1.01 -4.64
C ALA A 13 5.45 -1.39 -3.43
N LEU A 14 5.44 -2.66 -3.04
CA LEU A 14 4.69 -3.16 -1.88
C LEU A 14 5.00 -2.39 -0.59
N GLU A 15 6.28 -2.12 -0.34
CA GLU A 15 6.72 -1.31 0.81
C GLU A 15 6.15 0.11 0.77
N MET A 16 6.11 0.74 -0.40
CA MET A 16 5.50 2.07 -0.57
C MET A 16 3.98 2.01 -0.36
N GLU A 17 3.31 0.97 -0.84
CA GLU A 17 1.87 0.78 -0.60
C GLU A 17 1.55 0.56 0.88
N HIS A 18 2.42 -0.14 1.62
CA HIS A 18 2.30 -0.26 3.08
C HIS A 18 2.40 1.09 3.78
N GLN A 19 3.37 1.91 3.37
CA GLN A 19 3.54 3.26 3.90
C GLN A 19 2.34 4.15 3.58
N ALA A 20 1.89 4.16 2.33
CA ALA A 20 0.77 4.97 1.86
C ALA A 20 -0.53 4.61 2.59
N PHE A 21 -0.84 3.32 2.74
CA PHE A 21 -2.00 2.85 3.49
C PHE A 21 -2.03 3.40 4.93
N VAL A 22 -0.93 3.24 5.66
CA VAL A 22 -0.84 3.71 7.05
C VAL A 22 -0.90 5.24 7.09
N GLN A 23 -0.26 5.92 6.15
CA GLN A 23 -0.24 7.38 6.06
C GLN A 23 -1.64 7.95 5.86
N TYR A 24 -2.39 7.48 4.87
CA TYR A 24 -3.73 8.00 4.58
C TYR A 24 -4.74 7.70 5.68
N LEU A 25 -4.65 6.52 6.31
CA LEU A 25 -5.44 6.23 7.51
C LEU A 25 -5.09 7.19 8.65
N SER A 26 -3.80 7.40 8.91
CA SER A 26 -3.36 8.32 9.97
C SER A 26 -3.82 9.75 9.70
N HIS A 27 -3.74 10.22 8.45
CA HIS A 27 -4.25 11.53 8.07
C HIS A 27 -5.76 11.63 8.31
N ALA A 28 -6.54 10.61 7.94
CA ALA A 28 -8.00 10.62 8.13
C ALA A 28 -8.41 10.79 9.60
N GLU A 29 -7.62 10.28 10.55
CA GLU A 29 -7.87 10.41 11.99
C GLU A 29 -7.43 11.77 12.56
N LEU A 30 -6.63 12.55 11.82
CA LEU A 30 -6.16 13.88 12.23
C LEU A 30 -7.01 15.03 11.64
N VAL A 31 -7.84 14.77 10.63
CA VAL A 31 -8.66 15.81 10.00
C VAL A 31 -9.85 16.16 10.90
N GLU A 32 -9.98 17.45 11.22
CA GLU A 32 -11.08 18.00 12.02
C GLU A 32 -11.58 19.35 11.46
N GLY A 33 -12.74 19.82 11.93
CA GLY A 33 -13.31 21.11 11.56
C GLY A 33 -14.58 21.02 10.70
N LEU A 34 -15.10 22.19 10.29
CA LEU A 34 -16.31 22.28 9.49
C LEU A 34 -16.08 21.67 8.10
N ASN A 35 -16.98 20.80 7.66
CA ASN A 35 -16.90 20.08 6.38
C ASN A 35 -15.71 19.11 6.24
N SER A 36 -15.20 18.57 7.35
CA SER A 36 -14.13 17.56 7.33
C SER A 36 -14.59 16.18 6.83
N GLU A 37 -15.86 15.83 6.99
CA GLU A 37 -16.37 14.48 6.69
C GLU A 37 -16.07 13.99 5.26
N PRO A 38 -16.27 14.78 4.19
CA PRO A 38 -15.92 14.35 2.84
C PRO A 38 -14.41 14.14 2.64
N ILE A 39 -13.57 14.92 3.33
CA ILE A 39 -12.11 14.77 3.27
C ILE A 39 -11.69 13.47 3.96
N ILE A 40 -12.25 13.19 5.14
CA ILE A 40 -12.02 11.94 5.88
C ILE A 40 -12.45 10.74 5.03
N ALA A 41 -13.62 10.83 4.38
CA ALA A 41 -14.11 9.77 3.50
C ALA A 41 -13.15 9.52 2.32
N GLY A 42 -12.69 10.58 1.64
CA GLY A 42 -11.74 10.45 0.54
C GLY A 42 -10.39 9.87 0.97
N LEU A 43 -9.86 10.26 2.14
CA LEU A 43 -8.62 9.68 2.67
C LEU A 43 -8.78 8.19 2.98
N LYS A 44 -9.94 7.77 3.51
CA LYS A 44 -10.25 6.35 3.76
C LYS A 44 -10.46 5.55 2.48
N GLU A 45 -10.99 6.18 1.43
CA GLU A 45 -11.10 5.59 0.10
C GLU A 45 -9.71 5.31 -0.49
N ILE A 46 -8.82 6.32 -0.50
CA ILE A 46 -7.44 6.16 -0.99
C ILE A 46 -6.71 5.06 -0.20
N ALA A 47 -6.84 5.04 1.13
CA ALA A 47 -6.24 3.98 1.93
C ALA A 47 -6.74 2.57 1.50
N ASN A 48 -8.03 2.41 1.22
CA ASN A 48 -8.55 1.13 0.75
C ASN A 48 -8.02 0.73 -0.62
N ASP A 49 -7.78 1.69 -1.52
CA ASP A 49 -7.13 1.43 -2.81
C ASP A 49 -5.70 0.89 -2.61
N GLU A 50 -4.90 1.52 -1.74
CA GLU A 50 -3.53 1.06 -1.48
C GLU A 50 -3.51 -0.34 -0.84
N LYS A 51 -4.49 -0.65 0.01
CA LYS A 51 -4.67 -2.01 0.52
C LYS A 51 -4.93 -3.00 -0.63
N GLY A 52 -5.78 -2.64 -1.58
CA GLY A 52 -6.02 -3.44 -2.78
C GLY A 52 -4.77 -3.61 -3.65
N HIS A 53 -3.92 -2.59 -3.76
CA HIS A 53 -2.62 -2.68 -4.43
C HIS A 53 -1.68 -3.66 -3.73
N GLN A 54 -1.60 -3.61 -2.40
CA GLN A 54 -0.79 -4.54 -1.61
C GLN A 54 -1.21 -6.00 -1.86
N GLU A 55 -2.51 -6.29 -1.87
CA GLU A 55 -3.03 -7.64 -2.11
C GLU A 55 -2.60 -8.18 -3.47
N LYS A 56 -2.78 -7.38 -4.54
CA LYS A 56 -2.35 -7.72 -5.89
C LYS A 56 -0.85 -7.95 -5.99
N ILE A 57 -0.04 -7.07 -5.39
CA ILE A 57 1.42 -7.19 -5.45
C ILE A 57 1.90 -8.42 -4.67
N LYS A 58 1.32 -8.71 -3.50
CA LYS A 58 1.61 -9.94 -2.73
C LYS A 58 1.32 -11.19 -3.54
N GLU A 59 0.19 -11.22 -4.26
CA GLU A 59 -0.17 -12.33 -5.13
C GLU A 59 0.85 -12.49 -6.29
N LEU A 60 1.21 -11.40 -6.95
CA LEU A 60 2.24 -11.40 -8.01
C LEU A 60 3.59 -11.92 -7.49
N VAL A 61 4.06 -11.40 -6.36
CA VAL A 61 5.36 -11.78 -5.78
C VAL A 61 5.33 -13.23 -5.31
N GLY A 62 4.37 -13.61 -4.46
CA GLY A 62 4.32 -14.93 -3.82
C GLY A 62 3.84 -16.03 -4.75
N SER A 63 2.65 -15.87 -5.32
CA SER A 63 1.96 -16.93 -6.07
C SER A 63 2.50 -17.11 -7.48
N TYR A 64 2.81 -16.02 -8.19
CA TYR A 64 3.20 -16.08 -9.59
C TYR A 64 4.71 -16.09 -9.81
N LEU A 65 5.45 -15.33 -9.00
CA LEU A 65 6.89 -15.20 -9.14
C LEU A 65 7.68 -16.03 -8.12
N GLY A 66 7.04 -16.63 -7.10
CA GLY A 66 7.75 -17.44 -6.10
C GLY A 66 8.81 -16.65 -5.31
N GLY A 67 8.61 -15.35 -5.16
CA GLY A 67 9.35 -14.49 -4.24
C GLY A 67 8.69 -14.45 -2.86
N VAL A 68 9.28 -13.69 -1.95
CA VAL A 68 8.71 -13.43 -0.61
C VAL A 68 8.29 -11.96 -0.56
N PRO A 69 7.00 -11.65 -0.29
CA PRO A 69 6.55 -10.29 -0.10
C PRO A 69 7.29 -9.61 1.06
N SER A 70 7.85 -8.43 0.81
CA SER A 70 8.59 -7.64 1.80
C SER A 70 7.68 -6.71 2.59
N MET A 71 7.99 -6.53 3.88
CA MET A 71 7.43 -5.46 4.72
C MET A 71 8.39 -4.27 4.88
N GLY A 72 9.66 -4.42 4.50
CA GLY A 72 10.67 -3.36 4.66
C GLY A 72 11.01 -3.00 6.11
N ILE A 73 10.77 -3.90 7.08
CA ILE A 73 11.05 -3.69 8.50
C ILE A 73 12.25 -4.57 8.90
N ALA A 74 13.25 -3.98 9.55
CA ALA A 74 14.46 -4.63 10.04
C ALA A 74 14.44 -4.80 11.57
#